data_AF-D9UUH7-F1
#
_entry.id   AF-D9UUH7-F1
#
_cell.length_a   1.000
_cell.length_b   1.000
_cell.length_c   1.000
_cell.angle_alpha   90.00
_cell.angle_beta   90.00
_cell.angle_gamma   90.00
#
_symmetry.space_group_name_H-M   'P 1'
#
loop_
_entity.id
_entity.type
_entity.pdbx_description
1 polymer ?
#
loop_
_entity_poly.entity_id
_entity_poly.type
_entity_poly.pdbx_seq_one_letter_code
_entity_poly.pdbx_strand_id
1 'polypeptide(L)'
;MLDVLGDHPEAVEADLIRYYGHAHGPGGPLAAFWRGEITLRLLRVLVEALPPDSATGRAHAGHHWSHVDYAAADTVDLLALLVTQFANAHRDPKKPAAPMPEPGWRPGDPLPDEAEAAAQEKRAKARAAYDRITSQVLPGKG
;
A
#
# COMPACT_ATOMS: atom_id res chain seq x y z
N MET A 1 -15.48 24.45 -15.41
CA MET A 1 -15.40 23.36 -16.41
C MET A 1 -15.36 22.07 -15.61
N LEU A 2 -16.33 21.17 -15.77
CA LEU A 2 -16.34 19.90 -15.03
C LEU A 2 -15.19 19.05 -15.58
N ASP A 3 -14.20 18.75 -14.73
CA ASP A 3 -13.13 17.82 -15.07
C ASP A 3 -13.68 16.39 -14.99
N VAL A 4 -13.94 15.80 -16.15
CA VAL A 4 -14.50 14.44 -16.27
C VAL A 4 -13.41 13.38 -16.15
N LEU A 5 -12.14 13.74 -16.35
CA LEU A 5 -11.01 12.80 -16.32
C LEU A 5 -10.31 12.80 -14.95
N GLY A 6 -10.48 13.87 -14.17
CA GLY A 6 -9.99 13.96 -12.79
C GLY A 6 -8.46 14.03 -12.71
N ASP A 7 -7.92 13.65 -11.55
CA ASP A 7 -6.51 13.85 -11.20
C ASP A 7 -5.51 12.98 -11.99
N HIS A 8 -6.01 11.95 -12.70
CA HIS A 8 -5.20 10.99 -13.45
C HIS A 8 -5.71 10.79 -14.89
N PRO A 9 -5.70 11.84 -15.73
CA PRO A 9 -6.35 11.81 -17.03
C PRO A 9 -5.75 10.79 -17.99
N GLU A 10 -4.43 10.56 -17.94
CA GLU A 10 -3.75 9.57 -18.78
C GLU A 10 -4.11 8.14 -18.39
N ALA A 11 -4.30 7.88 -17.09
CA ALA A 11 -4.72 6.57 -16.60
C ALA A 11 -6.16 6.26 -17.04
N VAL A 12 -7.04 7.26 -16.92
CA VAL A 12 -8.43 7.17 -17.39
C VAL A 12 -8.49 6.92 -18.89
N GLU A 13 -7.73 7.66 -19.69
CA GLU A 13 -7.70 7.46 -21.14
C GLU A 13 -7.22 6.05 -21.52
N ALA A 14 -6.15 5.57 -20.88
CA ALA A 14 -5.64 4.21 -21.11
C ALA A 14 -6.70 3.14 -20.79
N ASP A 15 -7.44 3.30 -19.69
CA ASP A 15 -8.50 2.36 -19.32
C ASP A 15 -9.72 2.46 -20.23
N LEU A 16 -10.12 3.66 -20.65
CA LEU A 16 -11.21 3.85 -21.60
C LEU A 16 -10.91 3.14 -22.93
N ILE A 17 -9.65 3.22 -23.41
CA ILE A 17 -9.19 2.48 -24.59
C ILE A 17 -9.20 0.97 -24.32
N ARG A 18 -8.66 0.53 -23.18
CA ARG A 18 -8.54 -0.88 -22.82
C ARG A 18 -9.90 -1.57 -22.71
N TYR A 19 -10.84 -1.00 -21.97
CA TYR A 19 -12.11 -1.65 -21.63
C TYR A 19 -13.21 -1.37 -22.66
N TYR A 20 -13.21 -0.18 -23.29
CA TYR A 20 -14.31 0.25 -24.15
C TYR A 20 -13.88 0.59 -25.59
N GLY A 21 -12.58 0.54 -25.91
CA GLY A 21 -12.05 0.93 -27.22
C GLY A 21 -12.66 0.15 -28.39
N HIS A 22 -12.90 -1.15 -28.21
CA HIS A 22 -13.51 -2.01 -29.23
C HIS A 22 -14.90 -1.53 -29.69
N ALA A 23 -15.67 -0.87 -28.82
CA ALA A 23 -17.01 -0.40 -29.12
C ALA A 23 -17.05 1.04 -29.70
N HIS A 24 -15.96 1.79 -29.59
CA HIS A 24 -15.92 3.24 -29.90
C HIS A 24 -14.88 3.61 -30.97
N GLY A 25 -14.25 2.61 -31.59
CA GLY A 25 -13.29 2.76 -32.67
C GLY A 25 -11.91 3.28 -32.22
N PRO A 26 -11.07 3.74 -33.18
CA PRO A 26 -9.74 4.26 -32.89
C PRO A 26 -9.78 5.43 -31.89
N GLY A 27 -8.93 5.35 -30.86
CA GLY A 27 -8.88 6.33 -29.77
C GLY A 27 -9.97 6.18 -28.70
N GLY A 28 -10.83 5.16 -28.82
CA GLY A 28 -11.82 4.80 -27.81
C GLY A 28 -12.89 5.87 -27.51
N PRO A 29 -13.57 5.76 -26.36
CA PRO A 29 -14.68 6.64 -25.99
C PRO A 29 -14.31 8.13 -25.96
N LEU A 30 -13.09 8.48 -25.53
CA LEU A 30 -12.66 9.87 -25.46
C LEU A 30 -12.61 10.51 -26.85
N ALA A 31 -12.05 9.80 -27.84
CA ALA A 31 -12.06 10.25 -29.22
C ALA A 31 -13.49 10.31 -29.81
N ALA A 32 -14.34 9.34 -29.48
CA ALA A 32 -15.75 9.35 -29.88
C ALA A 32 -16.52 10.56 -29.31
N PHE A 33 -16.21 11.00 -28.09
CA PHE A 33 -16.77 12.21 -27.51
C PHE A 33 -16.36 13.45 -28.30
N TRP A 34 -15.07 13.59 -28.65
CA TRP A 34 -14.57 14.71 -29.46
C TRP A 34 -15.13 14.72 -30.88
N ARG A 35 -15.49 13.56 -31.43
CA ARG A 35 -16.20 13.45 -32.72
C ARG A 35 -17.71 13.74 -32.61
N GLY A 36 -18.25 13.86 -31.41
CA GLY A 36 -19.68 14.08 -31.16
C GLY A 36 -20.55 12.83 -31.29
N GLU A 37 -19.95 11.64 -31.27
CA GLU A 37 -20.65 10.35 -31.37
C GLU A 37 -21.25 9.89 -30.03
N ILE A 38 -20.67 10.34 -28.91
CA ILE A 38 -21.20 10.08 -27.57
C ILE A 38 -21.40 11.37 -26.79
N THR A 39 -22.33 11.34 -25.84
CA THR A 39 -22.63 12.49 -24.97
C THR A 39 -21.66 12.57 -23.79
N LEU A 40 -21.50 13.77 -23.22
CA LEU A 40 -20.73 13.97 -21.99
C LEU A 40 -21.25 13.09 -20.83
N ARG A 41 -22.58 12.89 -20.78
CA ARG A 41 -23.21 12.00 -19.80
C ARG A 41 -22.74 10.56 -19.97
N LEU A 42 -22.68 10.05 -21.20
CA LEU A 42 -22.21 8.69 -21.45
C LEU A 42 -20.71 8.55 -21.12
N LEU A 43 -19.89 9.53 -21.50
CA LEU A 43 -18.47 9.54 -21.16
C LEU A 43 -18.27 9.47 -19.63
N ARG A 44 -19.01 10.28 -18.87
CA ARG A 44 -18.99 10.24 -17.40
C ARG A 44 -19.36 8.86 -16.85
N VAL A 45 -20.40 8.23 -17.39
CA VAL A 45 -20.81 6.88 -16.97
C VAL A 45 -19.72 5.85 -17.23
N LEU A 46 -19.03 5.91 -18.37
CA LEU A 46 -17.93 4.99 -18.69
C LEU A 46 -16.74 5.17 -17.73
N VAL A 47 -16.41 6.41 -17.38
CA VAL A 47 -15.35 6.71 -16.39
C VAL A 47 -15.74 6.20 -15.00
N GLU A 48 -16.97 6.47 -14.55
CA GLU A 48 -17.47 6.03 -13.24
C GLU A 48 -17.62 4.51 -13.13
N ALA A 49 -17.80 3.81 -14.25
CA ALA A 49 -17.95 2.36 -14.32
C ALA A 49 -16.63 1.61 -14.54
N LEU A 50 -15.48 2.30 -14.48
CA LEU A 50 -14.18 1.65 -14.61
C LEU A 50 -13.96 0.61 -13.49
N PRO A 51 -13.41 -0.57 -13.83
CA PRO A 51 -13.10 -1.59 -12.83
C PRO A 51 -12.13 -1.11 -11.74
N PRO A 52 -12.21 -1.64 -10.51
CA PRO A 52 -11.31 -1.24 -9.42
C PRO A 52 -9.84 -1.65 -9.64
N ASP A 53 -9.59 -2.64 -10.50
CA ASP A 53 -8.25 -3.11 -10.88
C ASP A 53 -7.65 -2.34 -12.08
N SER A 54 -8.33 -1.30 -12.55
CA SER A 54 -7.94 -0.45 -13.67
C SER A 54 -6.66 0.37 -13.37
N ALA A 55 -6.00 0.92 -14.40
CA ALA A 55 -4.86 1.80 -14.21
C ALA A 55 -5.23 3.05 -13.38
N THR A 56 -6.44 3.55 -13.56
CA THR A 56 -7.07 4.63 -12.81
C THR A 56 -7.20 4.26 -11.34
N GLY A 57 -7.73 3.06 -11.05
CA GLY A 57 -7.84 2.54 -9.68
C GLY A 57 -6.48 2.46 -8.99
N ARG A 58 -5.46 1.97 -9.70
CA ARG A 58 -4.08 1.90 -9.16
C ARG A 58 -3.44 3.28 -8.94
N ALA A 59 -3.67 4.22 -9.87
CA ALA A 59 -3.15 5.57 -9.74
C ALA A 59 -3.73 6.26 -8.50
N HIS A 60 -5.04 6.14 -8.29
CA HIS A 60 -5.71 6.69 -7.12
C HIS A 60 -5.30 6.01 -5.81
N ALA A 61 -5.09 4.68 -5.82
CA ALA A 61 -4.63 3.96 -4.64
C ALA A 61 -3.15 4.22 -4.30
N GLY A 62 -2.35 4.73 -5.27
CA GLY A 62 -0.90 4.86 -5.14
C GLY A 62 -0.14 3.53 -5.14
N HIS A 63 -0.85 2.41 -5.33
CA HIS A 63 -0.29 1.05 -5.35
C HIS A 63 -1.12 0.12 -6.23
N HIS A 64 -0.56 -1.05 -6.54
CA HIS A 64 -1.20 -2.03 -7.41
C HIS A 64 -1.96 -3.15 -6.67
N TRP A 65 -1.88 -3.21 -5.34
CA TRP A 65 -2.54 -4.25 -4.56
C TRP A 65 -4.06 -4.15 -4.63
N SER A 66 -4.67 -5.28 -4.94
CA SER A 66 -6.10 -5.55 -4.84
C SER A 66 -6.45 -6.15 -3.48
N HIS A 67 -7.75 -6.27 -3.17
CA HIS A 67 -8.20 -6.95 -1.96
C HIS A 67 -7.70 -8.40 -1.82
N VAL A 68 -7.48 -9.09 -2.95
CA VAL A 68 -6.95 -10.45 -2.95
C VAL A 68 -5.49 -10.48 -2.51
N ASP A 69 -4.70 -9.46 -2.87
CA ASP A 69 -3.29 -9.36 -2.46
C ASP A 69 -3.18 -9.14 -0.94
N TYR A 70 -4.03 -8.26 -0.39
CA TYR A 70 -4.14 -8.08 1.07
C TYR A 70 -4.55 -9.37 1.78
N ALA A 71 -5.59 -10.06 1.28
CA ALA A 71 -6.04 -11.32 1.87
C ALA A 71 -4.96 -12.42 1.79
N ALA A 72 -4.20 -12.46 0.71
CA ALA A 72 -3.07 -13.39 0.56
C ALA A 72 -1.97 -13.10 1.59
N ALA A 73 -1.59 -11.82 1.77
CA ALA A 73 -0.62 -11.41 2.78
C ALA A 73 -1.08 -11.76 4.20
N ASP A 74 -2.33 -11.46 4.55
CA ASP A 74 -2.90 -11.81 5.85
C ASP A 74 -2.91 -13.33 6.08
N THR A 75 -3.20 -14.10 5.04
CA THR A 75 -3.18 -15.57 5.12
C THR A 75 -1.77 -16.10 5.40
N VAL A 76 -0.75 -15.56 4.74
CA VAL A 76 0.66 -15.93 4.96
C VAL A 76 1.08 -15.59 6.40
N ASP A 77 0.73 -14.40 6.88
CA ASP A 77 1.05 -13.98 8.25
C ASP A 77 0.37 -14.87 9.29
N LEU A 78 -0.91 -15.21 9.11
CA LEU A 78 -1.64 -16.13 9.98
C LEU A 78 -1.05 -17.54 9.97
N LEU A 79 -0.63 -18.05 8.80
CA LEU A 79 0.03 -19.35 8.71
C LEU A 79 1.38 -19.35 9.42
N ALA A 80 2.19 -18.29 9.27
CA ALA A 80 3.46 -18.15 9.96
C ALA A 80 3.28 -18.12 11.49
N LEU A 81 2.28 -17.37 11.97
CA LEU A 81 1.91 -17.33 13.38
C LEU A 81 1.50 -18.72 13.89
N LEU A 82 0.62 -19.41 13.17
CA LEU A 82 0.12 -20.73 13.56
C LEU A 82 1.27 -21.76 13.63
N VAL A 83 2.15 -21.78 12.62
CA VAL A 83 3.31 -22.68 12.60
C VAL A 83 4.25 -22.39 13.77
N THR A 84 4.49 -21.11 14.06
CA THR A 84 5.37 -20.70 15.17
C THR A 84 4.77 -21.05 16.52
N GLN A 85 3.46 -20.82 16.72
CA GLN A 85 2.73 -21.22 17.92
C GLN A 85 2.74 -22.74 18.10
N PHE A 86 2.49 -23.49 17.04
CA PHE A 86 2.54 -24.94 17.06
C PHE A 86 3.93 -25.46 17.44
N ALA A 87 4.99 -24.90 16.84
CA ALA A 87 6.37 -25.26 17.17
C ALA A 87 6.73 -24.91 18.62
N ASN A 88 6.30 -23.75 19.11
CA ASN A 88 6.50 -23.33 20.50
C ASN A 88 5.74 -24.20 21.50
N ALA A 89 4.53 -24.66 21.16
CA ALA A 89 3.73 -25.54 22.00
C ALA A 89 4.36 -26.94 22.17
N HIS A 90 5.09 -27.43 21.16
CA HIS A 90 5.74 -28.75 21.17
C HIS A 90 7.25 -28.68 21.46
N ARG A 91 7.73 -27.54 21.94
CA ARG A 91 9.14 -27.31 22.25
C ARG A 91 9.53 -27.92 23.59
N ASP A 92 10.81 -28.30 23.74
CA ASP A 92 11.43 -28.53 25.05
C ASP A 92 11.22 -27.30 25.98
N PRO A 93 10.63 -27.47 27.18
CA PRO A 93 10.38 -26.38 28.12
C PRO A 93 11.64 -25.58 28.50
N LYS A 94 12.83 -26.20 28.44
CA LYS A 94 14.10 -25.56 28.84
C LYS A 94 14.68 -24.62 27.79
N LYS A 95 14.24 -24.70 26.54
CA LYS A 95 14.71 -23.81 25.46
C LYS A 95 13.96 -22.47 25.49
N PRO A 96 14.47 -21.37 24.94
CA PRO A 96 13.70 -20.13 24.77
C PRO A 96 12.68 -20.25 23.62
N ALA A 97 11.65 -19.40 23.62
CA ALA A 97 10.60 -19.43 22.59
C ALA A 97 11.12 -18.87 21.29
N ALA A 98 10.72 -19.51 20.19
CA ALA A 98 10.87 -18.89 18.89
C ALA A 98 10.07 -17.58 18.96
N PRO A 99 10.67 -16.45 18.55
CA PRO A 99 9.97 -15.19 18.49
C PRO A 99 8.77 -15.34 17.54
N MET A 100 7.67 -14.66 17.87
CA MET A 100 6.53 -14.62 16.95
C MET A 100 6.94 -13.86 15.69
N PRO A 101 6.53 -14.32 14.50
CA PRO A 101 6.81 -13.61 13.26
C PRO A 101 6.09 -12.27 13.27
N GLU A 102 6.76 -11.25 12.74
CA GLU A 102 6.15 -9.96 12.45
C GLU A 102 5.40 -10.03 11.10
N PRO A 103 4.32 -9.25 10.94
CA PRO A 103 3.59 -9.17 9.67
C PRO A 103 4.50 -8.75 8.51
N GLY A 104 4.24 -9.30 7.32
CA GLY A 104 4.91 -8.87 6.10
C GLY A 104 4.61 -7.40 5.74
N TRP A 105 5.47 -6.81 4.91
CA TRP A 105 5.29 -5.45 4.39
C TRP A 105 4.02 -5.36 3.53
N ARG A 106 3.24 -4.29 3.71
CA ARG A 106 2.05 -3.93 2.92
C ARG A 106 2.18 -2.52 2.33
N PRO A 107 1.45 -2.20 1.25
CA PRO A 107 1.35 -0.83 0.79
C PRO A 107 0.82 0.09 1.91
N GLY A 108 1.51 1.19 2.14
CA GLY A 108 1.26 2.11 3.27
C GLY A 108 2.18 1.89 4.46
N ASP A 109 2.84 0.73 4.56
CA ASP A 109 3.93 0.53 5.51
C ASP A 109 5.19 1.27 5.04
N PRO A 110 5.98 1.83 5.98
CA PRO A 110 7.25 2.44 5.64
C PRO A 110 8.14 1.43 4.90
N LEU A 111 8.87 1.92 3.91
CA LEU A 111 9.87 1.09 3.23
C LEU A 111 10.91 0.61 4.26
N PRO A 112 11.55 -0.55 4.03
CA PRO A 112 12.56 -1.08 4.96
C PRO A 112 13.63 -0.06 5.34
N ASP A 113 14.12 0.72 4.37
CA ASP A 113 15.12 1.76 4.57
C ASP A 113 14.61 2.89 5.49
N GLU A 114 13.33 3.26 5.34
CA GLU A 114 12.68 4.28 6.17
C GLU A 114 12.43 3.76 7.59
N ALA A 115 12.04 2.50 7.73
CA ALA A 115 11.85 1.84 9.01
C ALA A 115 13.17 1.72 9.77
N GLU A 116 14.27 1.38 9.08
CA GLU A 116 15.61 1.36 9.65
C GLU A 116 16.07 2.74 10.10
N ALA A 117 15.87 3.76 9.27
CA ALA A 117 16.19 5.15 9.61
C ALA A 117 15.42 5.61 10.86
N ALA A 118 14.11 5.33 10.93
CA ALA A 118 13.27 5.63 12.08
C ALA A 118 13.72 4.87 13.34
N ALA A 119 14.14 3.62 13.20
CA ALA A 119 14.67 2.82 14.31
C ALA A 119 16.00 3.39 14.83
N GLN A 120 16.90 3.83 13.95
CA GLN A 120 18.15 4.50 14.34
C GLN A 120 17.89 5.82 15.06
N GLU A 121 16.97 6.64 14.56
CA GLU A 121 16.59 7.89 15.21
C GLU A 121 16.01 7.65 16.61
N LYS A 122 15.16 6.63 16.75
CA LYS A 122 14.59 6.23 18.05
C LYS A 122 15.67 5.77 19.03
N ARG A 123 16.66 5.00 18.57
CA ARG A 123 17.83 4.58 19.37
C ARG A 123 18.68 5.78 19.79
N ALA A 124 18.93 6.72 18.88
CA ALA A 124 19.68 7.94 19.18
C ALA A 124 18.97 8.80 20.24
N LYS A 125 17.65 8.99 20.10
CA LYS A 125 16.82 9.70 21.09
C LYS A 125 16.82 9.00 22.45
N ALA A 126 16.70 7.67 22.48
CA ALA A 126 16.74 6.90 23.72
C ALA A 126 18.09 7.02 24.42
N ARG A 127 19.21 6.96 23.67
CA ARG A 127 20.55 7.15 24.21
C ARG A 127 20.73 8.57 24.76
N ALA A 128 20.34 9.59 24.02
CA ALA A 128 20.40 10.98 24.48
C ALA A 128 19.53 11.21 25.75
N ALA A 129 18.37 10.56 25.84
CA ALA A 129 17.53 10.62 27.04
C ALA A 129 18.20 9.93 28.24
N TYR A 130 18.81 8.76 28.04
CA TYR A 130 19.56 8.06 29.07
C TYR A 130 20.75 8.88 29.58
N ASP A 131 21.53 9.48 28.68
CA ASP A 131 22.68 10.31 29.04
C ASP A 131 22.26 11.55 29.84
N ARG A 132 21.10 12.15 29.48
CA ARG A 132 20.48 13.25 30.24
C ARG A 132 20.06 12.82 31.64
N ILE A 133 19.41 11.67 31.80
CA ILE A 133 18.99 11.17 33.12
C ILE A 133 20.23 10.86 33.98
N THR A 134 21.21 10.17 33.39
CA THR A 134 22.44 9.78 34.09
C THR A 134 23.22 10.99 34.60
N SER A 135 23.33 12.05 33.80
CA SER A 135 24.00 13.29 34.20
C SER A 135 23.28 14.07 35.30
N GLN A 136 21.95 13.93 35.44
CA GLN A 136 21.18 14.53 36.53
C GLN A 136 21.28 13.73 37.84
N VAL A 137 21.37 12.40 37.75
CA VAL A 137 21.38 11.50 38.93
C VAL A 137 22.79 11.30 39.50
N LEU A 138 23.84 11.41 38.68
CA LEU A 138 25.24 11.28 39.12
C LEU A 138 26.06 12.54 38.79
N PRO A 139 25.87 13.66 39.50
CA PRO A 139 26.69 14.85 39.32
C PRO A 139 28.07 14.61 39.96
N GLY A 140 29.06 14.14 39.19
CA GLY A 140 30.47 14.14 39.65
C GLY A 140 31.36 12.94 39.29
N LYS A 141 31.27 12.38 38.08
CA LYS A 141 32.43 11.67 37.48
C LYS A 141 32.80 12.36 36.16
N GLY A 142 33.28 13.59 36.29
CA GLY A 142 34.18 14.22 35.32
C GLY A 142 35.61 13.93 35.71
#